data_AF-A0A662TQH1-F1
#
_entry.id   AF-A0A662TQH1-F1
#
_cell.length_a   1.000
_cell.length_b   1.000
_cell.length_c   1.000
_cell.angle_alpha   90.00
_cell.angle_beta   90.00
_cell.angle_gamma   90.00
#
_symmetry.space_group_name_H-M   'P 1'
#
loop_
_entity.id
_entity.type
_entity.pdbx_description
1 polymer ?
#
loop_
_entity_poly.entity_id
_entity_poly.type
_entity_poly.pdbx_seq_one_letter_code
_entity_poly.pdbx_strand_id
1 'polypeptide(L)'
;MSERRTLKKPLEVYDWEGRFLVGHAEVEVRKEGRVAAYEVRLRDGVVIEYPIEQLREVKGRLMLMPTWYVVAEQLISRLQREPSKEAINEARRVAAVLNDILTALEGERERQRELVLAKIADYSLGDISEDDYQSFVARLQEERRRVNERMQIIRDLIDRLNMQLVAAKLGEKFEE
;
A
#
# COMPACT_ATOMS: atom_id res chain seq x y z
N MET A 1 15.79 9.90 -23.94
CA MET A 1 14.60 10.76 -24.16
C MET A 1 13.40 10.07 -23.53
N SER A 2 12.58 10.80 -22.77
CA SER A 2 11.31 10.30 -22.23
C SER A 2 10.19 10.57 -23.24
N GLU A 3 9.33 9.58 -23.46
CA GLU A 3 8.15 9.67 -24.32
C GLU A 3 6.92 9.88 -23.43
N ARG A 4 5.99 10.75 -23.84
CA ARG A 4 4.72 10.98 -23.14
C ARG A 4 3.57 10.44 -23.97
N ARG A 5 2.74 9.61 -23.36
CA ARG A 5 1.59 8.98 -24.03
C ARG A 5 0.32 9.22 -23.25
N THR A 6 -0.64 9.91 -23.86
CA THR A 6 -1.98 10.08 -23.28
C THR A 6 -2.71 8.73 -23.21
N LEU A 7 -3.29 8.44 -22.06
CA LEU A 7 -4.09 7.26 -21.82
C LEU A 7 -5.43 7.38 -22.56
N LYS A 8 -5.89 6.27 -23.18
CA LYS A 8 -7.20 6.23 -23.84
C LYS A 8 -8.36 6.44 -22.87
N LYS A 9 -8.18 6.03 -21.61
CA LYS A 9 -9.10 6.26 -20.50
C LYS A 9 -8.27 6.64 -19.28
N PRO A 10 -8.57 7.75 -18.58
CA PRO A 10 -7.88 8.11 -17.35
C PRO A 10 -8.04 7.00 -16.29
N LEU A 11 -6.97 6.72 -15.56
CA LEU A 11 -7.01 5.80 -14.42
C LEU A 11 -7.29 6.58 -13.14
N GLU A 12 -8.25 6.12 -12.34
CA GLU A 12 -8.50 6.70 -11.03
C GLU A 12 -7.31 6.44 -10.11
N VAL A 13 -6.83 7.50 -9.45
CA VAL A 13 -5.76 7.44 -8.47
C VAL A 13 -6.36 7.64 -7.09
N TYR A 14 -6.23 6.65 -6.22
CA TYR A 14 -6.68 6.70 -4.84
C TYR A 14 -5.50 6.82 -3.88
N ASP A 15 -5.76 7.35 -2.70
CA ASP A 15 -4.78 7.32 -1.62
C ASP A 15 -4.49 5.88 -1.17
N TRP A 16 -3.43 5.70 -0.38
CA TRP A 16 -3.04 4.39 0.16
C TRP A 16 -4.15 3.68 0.93
N GLU A 17 -5.05 4.42 1.59
CA GLU A 17 -6.18 3.83 2.31
C GLU A 17 -7.32 3.37 1.39
N GLY A 18 -7.29 3.79 0.11
CA GLY A 18 -8.34 3.55 -0.86
C GLY A 18 -9.64 4.27 -0.53
N ARG A 19 -9.57 5.34 0.29
CA ARG A 19 -10.73 6.09 0.78
C ARG A 19 -11.01 7.32 -0.07
N PHE A 20 -9.97 7.98 -0.56
CA PHE A 20 -10.09 9.25 -1.25
C PHE A 20 -9.55 9.13 -2.67
N LEU A 21 -10.38 9.54 -3.63
CA LEU A 21 -9.90 9.81 -4.97
C LEU A 21 -8.95 11.01 -4.88
N VAL A 22 -7.68 10.79 -5.23
CA VAL A 22 -6.63 11.82 -5.28
C VAL A 22 -6.74 12.58 -6.59
N GLY A 23 -6.99 11.87 -7.69
CA GLY A 23 -7.03 12.45 -9.03
C GLY A 23 -7.15 11.39 -10.12
N HIS A 24 -6.79 11.77 -11.33
CA HIS A 24 -6.77 10.87 -12.48
C HIS A 24 -5.40 10.90 -13.15
N ALA A 25 -4.83 9.72 -13.39
CA ALA A 25 -3.67 9.58 -14.25
C ALA A 25 -4.14 9.68 -15.70
N GLU A 26 -3.58 10.61 -16.45
CA GLU A 26 -3.98 10.91 -17.83
C GLU A 26 -2.86 10.63 -18.83
N VAL A 27 -1.60 10.66 -18.39
CA VAL A 27 -0.43 10.50 -19.24
C VAL A 27 0.52 9.47 -18.62
N GLU A 28 0.94 8.50 -19.42
CA GLU A 28 2.10 7.65 -19.14
C GLU A 28 3.37 8.35 -19.60
N VAL A 29 4.33 8.51 -18.69
CA VAL A 29 5.70 8.93 -19.03
C VAL A 29 6.56 7.67 -19.14
N ARG A 30 7.10 7.42 -20.33
CA ARG A 30 7.89 6.23 -20.64
C ARG A 30 9.37 6.56 -20.80
N LYS A 31 10.23 5.74 -20.23
CA LYS A 31 11.69 5.76 -20.43
C LYS A 31 12.11 4.39 -20.94
N GLU A 32 12.85 4.37 -22.06
CA GLU A 32 13.35 3.12 -22.67
C GLU A 32 12.21 2.08 -22.93
N GLY A 33 11.05 2.57 -23.37
CA GLY A 33 9.86 1.75 -23.66
C GLY A 33 9.03 1.32 -22.45
N ARG A 34 9.53 1.52 -21.22
CA ARG A 34 8.84 1.16 -19.97
C ARG A 34 8.17 2.38 -19.32
N VAL A 35 7.03 2.17 -18.67
CA VAL A 35 6.37 3.23 -17.88
C VAL A 35 7.26 3.55 -16.68
N ALA A 36 7.66 4.82 -16.57
CA ALA A 36 8.53 5.33 -15.51
C ALA A 36 7.77 6.27 -14.55
N ALA A 37 6.70 6.90 -15.01
CA ALA A 37 5.85 7.76 -14.19
C ALA A 37 4.46 7.91 -14.82
N TYR A 38 3.53 8.45 -14.04
CA TYR A 38 2.24 8.94 -14.53
C TYR A 38 2.08 10.42 -14.20
N GLU A 39 1.55 11.21 -15.13
CA GLU A 39 1.05 12.55 -14.81
C GLU A 39 -0.38 12.41 -14.28
N VAL A 40 -0.56 12.82 -13.02
CA VAL A 40 -1.82 12.76 -12.30
C VAL A 40 -2.37 14.17 -12.18
N ARG A 41 -3.56 14.39 -12.73
CA ARG A 41 -4.34 15.59 -12.47
C ARG A 41 -5.12 15.39 -11.17
N LEU A 42 -4.72 16.13 -10.14
CA LEU A 42 -5.38 16.19 -8.85
C LEU A 42 -6.77 16.83 -8.98
N ARG A 43 -7.62 16.64 -7.97
CA ARG A 43 -9.01 17.18 -7.98
C ARG A 43 -9.08 18.70 -8.04
N ASP A 44 -8.06 19.40 -7.55
CA ASP A 44 -7.93 20.86 -7.61
C ASP A 44 -7.38 21.37 -8.96
N GLY A 45 -7.08 20.45 -9.89
CA GLY A 45 -6.57 20.75 -11.22
C GLY A 45 -5.04 20.77 -11.32
N VAL A 46 -4.30 20.68 -10.20
CA VAL A 46 -2.84 20.60 -10.21
C VAL A 46 -2.40 19.31 -10.89
N VAL A 47 -1.39 19.37 -11.74
CA VAL A 47 -0.80 18.20 -12.39
C VAL A 47 0.54 17.89 -11.75
N ILE A 48 0.68 16.67 -11.22
CA ILE A 48 1.90 16.17 -10.60
C ILE A 48 2.36 14.91 -11.33
N GLU A 49 3.64 14.84 -11.67
CA GLU A 49 4.27 13.62 -12.18
C GLU A 49 4.66 12.73 -10.99
N TYR A 50 4.01 11.58 -10.86
CA TYR A 50 4.33 10.59 -9.85
C TYR A 50 5.17 9.46 -10.45
N PRO A 51 6.36 9.17 -9.90
CA PRO A 51 7.18 8.05 -10.35
C PRO A 51 6.44 6.73 -10.17
N ILE A 52 6.70 5.76 -11.05
CA ILE A 52 5.98 4.48 -11.06
C ILE A 52 6.14 3.71 -9.76
N GLU A 53 7.25 3.90 -9.05
CA GLU A 53 7.52 3.31 -7.74
C GLU A 53 6.58 3.80 -6.64
N GLN A 54 5.98 4.99 -6.81
CA GLN A 54 4.97 5.56 -5.92
C GLN A 54 3.54 5.12 -6.27
N LEU A 55 3.35 4.33 -7.32
CA LEU A 55 2.03 3.95 -7.80
C LEU A 55 1.92 2.43 -7.90
N ARG A 56 0.84 1.88 -7.35
CA ARG A 56 0.55 0.45 -7.47
C ARG A 56 -0.80 0.23 -8.11
N GLU A 57 -0.85 -0.56 -9.17
CA GLU A 57 -2.12 -0.96 -9.75
C GLU A 57 -2.77 -2.04 -8.89
N VAL A 58 -4.00 -1.78 -8.44
CA VAL A 58 -4.82 -2.71 -7.66
C VAL A 58 -6.21 -2.75 -8.28
N LYS A 59 -6.59 -3.90 -8.85
CA LYS A 59 -7.93 -4.14 -9.44
C LYS A 59 -8.37 -3.05 -10.45
N GLY A 60 -7.44 -2.60 -11.31
CA GLY A 60 -7.71 -1.60 -12.35
C GLY A 60 -7.74 -0.14 -11.86
N ARG A 61 -7.28 0.13 -10.64
CA ARG A 61 -7.08 1.47 -10.08
C ARG A 61 -5.63 1.67 -9.70
N LEU A 62 -5.17 2.92 -9.68
CA LEU A 62 -3.85 3.26 -9.16
C LEU A 62 -3.97 3.67 -7.69
N MET A 63 -3.16 3.04 -6.86
CA MET A 63 -3.00 3.39 -5.45
C MET A 63 -1.73 4.23 -5.31
N LEU A 64 -1.85 5.44 -4.76
CA LEU A 64 -0.74 6.28 -4.40
C LEU A 64 -0.11 5.74 -3.11
N MET A 65 1.08 5.18 -3.26
CA MET A 65 1.80 4.50 -2.21
C MET A 65 2.54 5.52 -1.32
N PRO A 66 2.57 5.28 -0.01
CA PRO A 66 3.25 6.17 0.92
C PRO A 66 4.77 6.05 0.78
N THR A 67 5.51 7.08 1.20
CA THR A 67 6.98 7.13 1.04
C THR A 67 7.70 5.93 1.64
N TRP A 68 7.24 5.42 2.79
CA TRP A 68 7.84 4.24 3.42
C TRP A 68 7.79 2.98 2.53
N TYR A 69 6.76 2.86 1.68
CA TYR A 69 6.62 1.75 0.74
C TYR A 69 7.71 1.80 -0.32
N VAL A 70 7.91 2.98 -0.91
CA VAL A 70 8.92 3.23 -1.93
C VAL A 70 10.31 2.95 -1.38
N VAL A 71 10.59 3.45 -0.17
CA VAL A 71 11.86 3.21 0.53
C VAL A 71 12.09 1.72 0.74
N ALA A 72 11.06 0.97 1.18
CA ALA A 72 11.17 -0.48 1.37
C ALA A 72 11.49 -1.21 0.06
N GLU A 73 10.80 -0.92 -1.04
CA GLU A 73 11.05 -1.54 -2.36
C GLU A 73 12.46 -1.23 -2.90
N GLN A 74 12.90 0.02 -2.77
CA GLN A 74 14.25 0.43 -3.16
C GLN A 74 15.31 -0.29 -2.33
N LEU A 75 15.08 -0.42 -1.03
CA LEU A 75 16.00 -1.08 -0.13
C LEU A 75 16.08 -2.59 -0.34
N ILE A 76 14.94 -3.25 -0.60
CA ILE A 76 14.90 -4.66 -1.02
C ILE A 76 15.75 -4.85 -2.29
N SER A 77 15.57 -3.96 -3.28
CA SER A 77 16.32 -4.00 -4.54
C SER A 77 17.82 -3.76 -4.33
N ARG A 78 18.18 -2.85 -3.42
CA ARG A 78 19.58 -2.55 -3.04
C ARG A 78 20.23 -3.76 -2.38
N LEU A 79 19.58 -4.35 -1.37
CA LEU A 79 20.08 -5.54 -0.68
C LEU A 79 20.32 -6.73 -1.61
N GLN A 80 19.48 -6.89 -2.64
CA GLN A 80 19.63 -7.96 -3.62
C GLN A 80 20.87 -7.78 -4.50
N ARG A 81 21.28 -6.53 -4.77
CA ARG A 81 22.41 -6.23 -5.67
C ARG A 81 23.72 -6.07 -4.91
N GLU A 82 23.68 -5.37 -3.79
CA GLU A 82 24.86 -4.98 -3.02
C GLU A 82 24.50 -4.95 -1.52
N PRO A 83 24.56 -6.11 -0.85
CA PRO A 83 24.30 -6.19 0.58
C PRO A 83 25.47 -5.57 1.35
N SER A 84 25.28 -4.34 1.84
CA SER A 84 26.24 -3.65 2.71
C SER A 84 25.75 -3.61 4.16
N LYS A 85 26.67 -3.47 5.13
CA LYS A 85 26.32 -3.30 6.56
C LYS A 85 25.35 -2.11 6.78
N GLU A 86 25.52 -1.04 6.01
CA GLU A 86 24.62 0.11 6.05
C GLU A 86 23.21 -0.25 5.56
N ALA A 87 23.10 -0.90 4.40
CA ALA A 87 21.82 -1.34 3.84
C ALA A 87 21.10 -2.34 4.75
N ILE A 88 21.84 -3.25 5.39
CA ILE A 88 21.31 -4.21 6.37
C ILE A 88 20.73 -3.48 7.59
N ASN A 89 21.45 -2.50 8.14
CA ASN A 89 20.98 -1.71 9.27
C ASN A 89 19.75 -0.85 8.91
N GLU A 90 19.75 -0.26 7.73
CA GLU A 90 18.60 0.46 7.21
C GLU A 90 17.38 -0.46 7.07
N ALA A 91 17.58 -1.67 6.56
CA ALA A 91 16.51 -2.63 6.35
C ALA A 91 15.89 -3.08 7.67
N ARG A 92 16.68 -3.26 8.73
CA ARG A 92 16.14 -3.51 10.08
C ARG A 92 15.28 -2.36 10.60
N ARG A 93 15.68 -1.10 10.34
CA ARG A 93 14.86 0.08 10.72
C ARG A 93 13.55 0.13 9.94
N VAL A 94 13.60 -0.10 8.63
CA VAL A 94 12.39 -0.16 7.79
C VAL A 94 11.49 -1.32 8.23
N ALA A 95 12.05 -2.50 8.55
CA ALA A 95 11.29 -3.62 9.08
C ALA A 95 10.54 -3.26 10.37
N ALA A 96 11.17 -2.53 11.29
CA ALA A 96 10.52 -2.08 12.52
C ALA A 96 9.31 -1.18 12.20
N VAL A 97 9.49 -0.18 11.33
CA VAL A 97 8.40 0.71 10.89
C VAL A 97 7.27 -0.08 10.23
N LEU A 98 7.58 -1.05 9.37
CA LEU A 98 6.56 -1.89 8.73
C LEU A 98 5.78 -2.73 9.75
N ASN A 99 6.45 -3.27 10.78
CA ASN A 99 5.79 -3.99 11.86
C ASN A 99 4.91 -3.08 12.73
N ASP A 100 5.34 -1.85 13.00
CA ASP A 100 4.52 -0.88 13.74
C ASP A 100 3.23 -0.55 12.97
N ILE A 101 3.33 -0.35 11.65
CA ILE A 101 2.16 -0.11 10.79
C ILE A 101 1.25 -1.35 10.76
N LEU A 102 1.83 -2.56 10.64
CA LEU A 102 1.05 -3.80 10.66
C LEU A 102 0.30 -3.96 12.00
N THR A 103 0.96 -3.69 13.12
CA THR A 103 0.38 -3.75 14.46
C THR A 103 -0.79 -2.76 14.60
N ALA A 104 -0.63 -1.54 14.08
CA ALA A 104 -1.70 -0.55 14.07
C ALA A 104 -2.92 -1.00 13.25
N LEU A 105 -2.70 -1.62 12.09
CA LEU A 105 -3.78 -2.18 11.26
C LEU A 105 -4.46 -3.39 11.93
N GLU A 106 -3.72 -4.23 12.64
CA GLU A 106 -4.27 -5.32 13.43
C GLU A 106 -5.15 -4.82 14.57
N GLY A 107 -4.72 -3.75 15.25
CA GLY A 107 -5.53 -3.07 16.27
C GLY A 107 -6.80 -2.41 15.70
N GLU A 108 -6.73 -1.85 14.49
CA GLU A 108 -7.93 -1.35 13.79
C GLU A 108 -8.91 -2.48 13.47
N ARG A 109 -8.42 -3.63 13.02
CA ARG A 109 -9.25 -4.81 12.75
C ARG A 109 -9.96 -5.33 14.00
N GLU A 110 -9.29 -5.30 15.17
CA GLU A 110 -9.90 -5.71 16.43
C GLU A 110 -10.97 -4.71 16.88
N ARG A 111 -10.70 -3.39 16.81
CA ARG A 111 -11.71 -2.35 17.07
C ARG A 111 -12.94 -2.50 16.16
N GLN A 112 -12.73 -2.80 14.88
CA GLN A 112 -13.82 -3.11 13.95
C GLN A 112 -14.63 -4.34 14.37
N ARG A 113 -14.00 -5.36 14.98
CA ARG A 113 -14.70 -6.53 15.52
C ARG A 113 -15.57 -6.18 16.72
N GLU A 114 -15.06 -5.38 17.64
CA GLU A 114 -15.81 -4.89 18.79
C GLU A 114 -17.05 -4.09 18.36
N LEU A 115 -16.89 -3.20 17.36
CA LEU A 115 -17.99 -2.44 16.78
C LEU A 115 -19.08 -3.33 16.17
N VAL A 116 -18.70 -4.45 15.53
CA VAL A 116 -19.69 -5.41 15.01
C VAL A 116 -20.53 -5.99 16.14
N LEU A 117 -19.86 -6.44 17.20
CA LEU A 117 -20.52 -7.11 18.33
C LEU A 117 -21.50 -6.15 19.01
N ALA A 118 -21.11 -4.89 19.20
CA ALA A 118 -21.99 -3.85 19.69
C ALA A 118 -23.20 -3.65 18.76
N LYS A 119 -22.98 -3.54 17.45
CA LYS A 119 -24.08 -3.32 16.50
C LYS A 119 -25.04 -4.51 16.35
N ILE A 120 -24.54 -5.74 16.49
CA ILE A 120 -25.36 -6.95 16.58
C ILE A 120 -26.25 -6.90 17.83
N ALA A 121 -25.70 -6.45 18.96
CA ALA A 121 -26.46 -6.31 20.19
C ALA A 121 -27.58 -5.26 20.04
N ASP A 122 -27.25 -4.06 19.55
CA ASP A 122 -28.24 -3.01 19.26
C ASP A 122 -29.38 -3.53 18.37
N TYR A 123 -29.04 -4.26 17.30
CA TYR A 123 -30.04 -4.83 16.39
C TYR A 123 -30.91 -5.89 17.08
N SER A 124 -30.29 -6.78 17.86
CA SER A 124 -31.00 -7.86 18.56
C SER A 124 -31.94 -7.35 19.65
N LEU A 125 -31.62 -6.19 20.24
CA LEU A 125 -32.45 -5.51 21.24
C LEU A 125 -33.56 -4.64 20.60
N GLY A 126 -33.53 -4.46 19.27
CA GLY A 126 -34.49 -3.64 18.53
C GLY A 126 -34.19 -2.14 18.58
N ASP A 127 -32.98 -1.75 19.00
CA ASP A 127 -32.57 -0.34 19.11
C ASP A 127 -32.23 0.29 17.75
N ILE A 128 -32.04 -0.53 16.71
CA ILE A 128 -31.80 -0.09 15.32
C ILE A 128 -32.63 -0.90 14.33
N SER A 129 -32.94 -0.29 13.19
CA SER A 129 -33.66 -0.96 12.11
C SER A 129 -32.81 -2.01 11.38
N GLU A 130 -33.45 -2.94 10.67
CA GLU A 130 -32.76 -3.89 9.79
C GLU A 130 -31.99 -3.16 8.67
N ASP A 131 -32.57 -2.11 8.08
CA ASP A 131 -31.92 -1.32 7.03
C ASP A 131 -30.64 -0.64 7.54
N ASP A 132 -30.67 -0.09 8.76
CA ASP A 132 -29.49 0.52 9.40
C ASP A 132 -28.41 -0.53 9.69
N TYR A 133 -28.82 -1.71 10.14
CA TYR A 133 -27.91 -2.82 10.39
C TYR A 133 -27.25 -3.32 9.09
N GLN A 134 -28.03 -3.53 8.02
CA GLN A 134 -27.51 -3.96 6.72
C GLN A 134 -26.55 -2.93 6.12
N SER A 135 -26.89 -1.63 6.21
CA SER A 135 -26.03 -0.53 5.76
C SER A 135 -24.71 -0.50 6.53
N PHE A 136 -24.75 -0.73 7.84
CA PHE A 136 -23.56 -0.85 8.68
C PHE A 136 -22.69 -2.04 8.25
N VAL A 137 -23.28 -3.23 8.08
CA VAL A 137 -22.56 -4.44 7.68
C VAL A 137 -21.87 -4.26 6.32
N ALA A 138 -22.57 -3.70 5.33
CA ALA A 138 -22.01 -3.46 4.01
C ALA A 138 -20.80 -2.50 4.05
N ARG A 139 -20.91 -1.39 4.81
CA ARG A 139 -19.79 -0.46 5.01
C ARG A 139 -18.59 -1.14 5.67
N LEU A 140 -18.85 -1.93 6.71
CA LEU A 140 -17.80 -2.60 7.45
C LEU A 140 -17.10 -3.68 6.62
N GLN A 141 -17.84 -4.46 5.81
CA GLN A 141 -17.25 -5.45 4.91
C GLN A 141 -16.23 -4.81 3.96
N GLU A 142 -16.59 -3.65 3.40
CA GLU A 142 -15.70 -2.89 2.52
C GLU A 142 -14.47 -2.34 3.27
N GLU A 143 -14.64 -1.83 4.48
CA GLU A 143 -13.52 -1.38 5.31
C GLU A 143 -12.57 -2.53 5.68
N ARG A 144 -13.11 -3.69 6.09
CA ARG A 144 -12.32 -4.90 6.38
C ARG A 144 -11.55 -5.37 5.16
N ARG A 145 -12.19 -5.36 3.98
CA ARG A 145 -11.53 -5.70 2.72
C ARG A 145 -10.31 -4.82 2.48
N ARG A 146 -10.44 -3.50 2.66
CA ARG A 146 -9.32 -2.54 2.50
C ARG A 146 -8.23 -2.71 3.56
N VAL A 147 -8.60 -2.96 4.82
CA VAL A 147 -7.62 -3.26 5.88
C VAL A 147 -6.83 -4.51 5.54
N ASN A 148 -7.51 -5.60 5.16
CA ASN A 148 -6.86 -6.87 4.80
C ASN A 148 -5.93 -6.72 3.58
N GLU A 149 -6.35 -6.00 2.54
CA GLU A 149 -5.51 -5.73 1.36
C GLU A 149 -4.23 -4.97 1.75
N ARG A 150 -4.33 -3.95 2.62
CA ARG A 150 -3.16 -3.20 3.12
C ARG A 150 -2.24 -4.06 3.99
N MET A 151 -2.82 -4.87 4.87
CA MET A 151 -2.06 -5.81 5.70
C MET A 151 -1.30 -6.81 4.84
N GLN A 152 -1.90 -7.31 3.75
CA GLN A 152 -1.22 -8.23 2.84
C GLN A 152 -0.01 -7.56 2.19
N ILE A 153 -0.15 -6.33 1.69
CA ILE A 153 0.96 -5.59 1.08
C ILE A 153 2.12 -5.40 2.07
N ILE A 154 1.82 -5.07 3.32
CA ILE A 154 2.85 -4.87 4.34
C ILE A 154 3.53 -6.19 4.70
N ARG A 155 2.76 -7.28 4.85
CA ARG A 155 3.32 -8.63 5.09
C ARG A 155 4.23 -9.07 3.95
N ASP A 156 3.80 -8.89 2.70
CA ASP A 156 4.61 -9.22 1.53
C ASP A 156 5.95 -8.44 1.53
N LEU A 157 5.93 -7.15 1.90
CA LEU A 157 7.14 -6.35 2.03
C LEU A 157 8.05 -6.83 3.15
N ILE A 158 7.50 -7.12 4.33
CA ILE A 158 8.25 -7.65 5.47
C ILE A 158 8.91 -8.98 5.08
N ASP A 159 8.17 -9.89 4.46
CA ASP A 159 8.67 -11.21 4.06
C ASP A 159 9.80 -11.08 3.04
N ARG A 160 9.61 -10.25 2.00
CA ARG A 160 10.66 -10.00 1.00
C ARG A 160 11.91 -9.39 1.62
N LEU A 161 11.75 -8.43 2.53
CA LEU A 161 12.87 -7.77 3.20
C LEU A 161 13.59 -8.74 4.15
N ASN A 162 12.86 -9.58 4.88
CA ASN A 162 13.44 -10.64 5.71
C ASN A 162 14.21 -11.68 4.88
N MET A 163 13.69 -12.08 3.71
CA MET A 163 14.40 -12.97 2.80
C MET A 163 15.74 -12.38 2.36
N GLN A 164 15.78 -11.08 2.00
CA GLN A 164 17.03 -10.42 1.63
C GLN A 164 18.00 -10.31 2.81
N LEU A 165 17.51 -10.03 4.02
CA LEU A 165 18.34 -9.99 5.22
C LEU A 165 18.95 -11.36 5.56
N VAL A 166 18.19 -12.44 5.39
CA VAL A 166 18.69 -13.81 5.58
C VAL A 166 19.73 -14.16 4.53
N ALA A 167 19.47 -13.83 3.25
CA ALA A 167 20.41 -14.06 2.16
C ALA A 167 21.74 -13.31 2.39
N ALA A 168 21.68 -12.04 2.77
CA ALA A 168 22.87 -11.24 3.08
C ALA A 168 23.69 -11.87 4.23
N LYS A 169 23.02 -12.31 5.31
CA LYS A 169 23.68 -12.96 6.46
C LYS A 169 24.31 -14.31 6.10
N LEU A 170 23.71 -15.06 5.18
CA LEU A 170 24.28 -16.31 4.69
C LEU A 170 25.48 -16.05 3.78
N GLY A 171 25.42 -15.03 2.92
CA GLY A 171 26.52 -14.61 2.05
C GLY A 171 27.77 -14.17 2.84
N GLU A 172 27.59 -13.40 3.92
CA GLU A 172 28.69 -13.00 4.81
C GLU A 172 29.45 -14.19 5.43
N LYS A 173 28.78 -15.34 5.63
CA LYS A 173 29.41 -16.54 6.21
C LYS A 173 30.27 -17.35 5.23
N PHE A 174 30.22 -17.07 3.94
CA PHE A 174 31.02 -17.77 2.93
C PHE A 174 32.27 -16.96 2.49
N GLU A 175 32.42 -15.73 2.99
CA GLU A 175 33.58 -14.85 2.74
C GLU A 175 34.58 -14.79 3.92
N GLU A 176 34.34 -15.56 5.00
CA GLU A 176 35.31 -15.81 6.09
C GLU A 176 36.04 -17.15 5.89
#